data_AF-A0A8J9ZV09-F1
#
_entry.id   AF-A0A8J9ZV09-F1
#
_cell.length_a   1.000
_cell.length_b   1.000
_cell.length_c   1.000
_cell.angle_alpha   90.00
_cell.angle_beta   90.00
_cell.angle_gamma   90.00
#
_symmetry.space_group_name_H-M   'P 1'
#
loop_
_entity.id
_entity.type
_entity.pdbx_description
1 polymer ?
#
loop_
_entity_poly.entity_id
_entity_poly.type
_entity_poly.pdbx_seq_one_letter_code
_entity_poly.pdbx_strand_id
1 'polypeptide(L)'
;MAEANSKPGVEYDEAIMAQQDRIQQEIAETSQLIGDHEDLLLLSNEYSEEDNVYQGKIKDLRSKYKCFRRTRGDGNCFYRAFGFSYLERLLDDRKDLERFKEVAAKSKDMLVSLGFPAFTVEDFHDTFMEVVEKVERQIPVEDLLATFRDQGLSDYLVVYLRLLTSGYLQQNQDFFVNFIETYASVKEFCGHEVEPMARESDHIHIIALTSCLNVGVRVEYMDRAGSEEVNHHDFPEGTEPKVFLLYRPGHYDILYK
;
A
#
# COMPACT_ATOMS: atom_id res chain seq x y z
N MET A 1 -5.07 9.78 -50.91
CA MET A 1 -5.64 9.14 -49.70
C MET A 1 -4.50 8.35 -49.09
N ALA A 2 -3.93 8.85 -48.00
CA ALA A 2 -2.88 8.13 -47.29
C ALA A 2 -3.57 7.21 -46.28
N GLU A 3 -3.44 5.90 -46.47
CA GLU A 3 -3.81 4.92 -45.45
C GLU A 3 -2.86 5.09 -44.26
N ALA A 4 -3.43 5.40 -43.11
CA ALA A 4 -2.72 5.41 -41.84
C ALA A 4 -2.38 3.96 -41.51
N ASN A 5 -1.13 3.58 -41.77
CA ASN A 5 -0.59 2.29 -41.38
C ASN A 5 -0.33 2.34 -39.87
N SER A 6 -1.32 1.93 -39.05
CA SER A 6 -1.10 1.74 -37.61
C SER A 6 0.00 0.69 -37.44
N LYS A 7 1.00 0.99 -36.61
CA LYS A 7 2.06 0.02 -36.32
C LYS A 7 1.42 -1.08 -35.46
N PRO A 8 1.53 -2.37 -35.81
CA PRO A 8 0.83 -3.46 -35.13
C PRO A 8 1.07 -3.50 -33.61
N GLY A 9 2.21 -3.02 -33.10
CA GLY A 9 2.48 -2.93 -31.66
C GLY A 9 1.58 -1.96 -30.89
N VAL A 10 1.13 -0.86 -31.50
CA VAL A 10 0.28 0.15 -30.82
C VAL A 10 -1.12 -0.39 -30.56
N GLU A 11 -1.66 -1.18 -31.48
CA GLU A 11 -2.99 -1.81 -31.32
C GLU A 11 -3.00 -2.88 -30.22
N TYR A 12 -1.88 -3.60 -30.03
CA TYR A 12 -1.73 -4.55 -28.92
C TYR A 12 -1.64 -3.84 -27.58
N ASP A 13 -0.88 -2.74 -27.48
CA ASP A 13 -0.75 -1.97 -26.23
C ASP A 13 -2.12 -1.37 -25.82
N GLU A 14 -2.86 -0.81 -26.77
CA GLU A 14 -4.23 -0.30 -26.54
C GLU A 14 -5.19 -1.41 -26.08
N ALA A 15 -5.10 -2.61 -26.68
CA ALA A 15 -5.92 -3.74 -26.29
C ALA A 15 -5.60 -4.25 -24.88
N ILE A 16 -4.32 -4.25 -24.49
CA ILE A 16 -3.85 -4.64 -23.15
C ILE A 16 -4.36 -3.63 -22.12
N MET A 17 -4.19 -2.32 -22.36
CA MET A 17 -4.70 -1.28 -21.45
C MET A 17 -6.22 -1.39 -21.29
N ALA A 18 -6.96 -1.54 -22.40
CA ALA A 18 -8.41 -1.71 -22.34
C ALA A 18 -8.83 -2.99 -21.59
N GLN A 19 -8.03 -4.06 -21.64
CA GLN A 19 -8.29 -5.26 -20.85
C GLN A 19 -8.04 -5.03 -19.36
N GLN A 20 -6.94 -4.36 -19.00
CA GLN A 20 -6.63 -4.01 -17.62
C GLN A 20 -7.71 -3.11 -17.02
N ASP A 21 -8.16 -2.09 -17.76
CA ASP A 21 -9.24 -1.19 -17.33
C ASP A 21 -10.53 -1.95 -17.04
N ARG A 22 -10.91 -2.91 -17.91
CA ARG A 22 -12.10 -3.75 -17.67
C ARG A 22 -11.99 -4.58 -16.41
N ILE A 23 -10.84 -5.21 -16.17
CA ILE A 23 -10.59 -6.01 -14.95
C ILE A 23 -10.68 -5.11 -13.72
N GLN A 24 -10.05 -3.93 -13.75
CA GLN A 24 -10.10 -2.98 -12.65
C GLN A 24 -11.53 -2.47 -12.38
N GLN A 25 -12.32 -2.25 -13.43
CA GLN A 25 -13.71 -1.83 -13.30
C GLN A 25 -14.58 -2.93 -12.67
N GLU A 26 -14.46 -4.18 -13.10
CA GLU A 26 -15.18 -5.33 -12.50
C GLU A 26 -14.83 -5.50 -11.01
N ILE A 27 -13.55 -5.32 -10.64
CA ILE A 27 -13.12 -5.32 -9.24
C ILE A 27 -13.71 -4.12 -8.49
N ALA A 28 -13.76 -2.94 -9.11
CA ALA A 28 -14.30 -1.73 -8.48
C ALA A 28 -15.82 -1.81 -8.24
N GLU A 29 -16.54 -2.55 -9.06
CA GLU A 29 -17.98 -2.82 -8.89
C GLU A 29 -18.29 -3.75 -7.71
N THR A 30 -17.34 -4.62 -7.35
CA THR A 30 -17.54 -5.67 -6.34
C THR A 30 -16.79 -5.43 -5.03
N SER A 31 -15.84 -4.50 -5.01
CA SER A 31 -14.99 -4.21 -3.86
C SER A 31 -14.81 -2.71 -3.62
N GLN A 32 -14.96 -2.30 -2.36
CA GLN A 32 -14.61 -0.95 -1.92
C GLN A 32 -13.09 -0.78 -1.83
N LEU A 33 -12.61 0.45 -1.96
CA LEU A 33 -11.19 0.77 -1.77
C LEU A 33 -10.66 0.34 -0.40
N ILE A 34 -11.43 0.64 0.65
CA ILE A 34 -11.26 0.15 2.02
C ILE A 34 -12.63 -0.36 2.50
N GLY A 35 -12.71 -1.65 2.86
CA GLY A 35 -13.93 -2.30 3.35
C GLY A 35 -14.30 -1.90 4.78
N ASP A 36 -15.49 -2.32 5.22
CA ASP A 36 -15.90 -2.23 6.62
C ASP A 36 -15.18 -3.27 7.48
N HIS A 37 -15.32 -3.17 8.80
CA HIS A 37 -14.79 -4.21 9.69
C HIS A 37 -15.54 -5.53 9.48
N GLU A 38 -14.78 -6.61 9.28
CA GLU A 38 -15.26 -7.96 9.06
C GLU A 38 -14.70 -8.91 10.13
N ASP A 39 -15.46 -9.95 10.50
CA ASP A 39 -14.91 -11.04 11.30
C ASP A 39 -13.97 -11.88 10.43
N LEU A 40 -12.77 -12.17 10.95
CA LEU A 40 -11.76 -12.97 10.26
C LEU A 40 -12.25 -14.36 9.85
N LEU A 41 -13.26 -14.92 10.53
CA LEU A 41 -13.88 -16.19 10.12
C LEU A 41 -14.55 -16.12 8.75
N LEU A 42 -14.89 -14.93 8.24
CA LEU A 42 -15.41 -14.78 6.88
C LEU A 42 -14.36 -15.17 5.82
N LEU A 43 -13.06 -15.07 6.14
CA LEU A 43 -11.99 -15.57 5.25
C LEU A 43 -12.11 -17.07 5.01
N SER A 44 -12.64 -17.85 5.95
CA SER A 44 -12.79 -19.30 5.78
C SER A 44 -13.66 -19.67 4.58
N ASN A 45 -14.58 -18.79 4.17
CA ASN A 45 -15.46 -19.02 3.01
C ASN A 45 -14.72 -18.88 1.67
N GLU A 46 -13.52 -18.29 1.66
CA GLU A 46 -12.68 -18.14 0.46
C GLU A 46 -11.80 -19.36 0.20
N TYR A 47 -11.73 -20.31 1.15
CA TYR A 47 -10.91 -21.50 1.07
C TYR A 47 -11.77 -22.75 1.23
N SER A 48 -11.35 -23.85 0.63
CA SER A 48 -12.02 -25.15 0.81
C SER A 48 -12.05 -25.51 2.30
N GLU A 49 -13.14 -26.11 2.78
CA GLU A 49 -13.23 -26.69 4.13
C GLU A 49 -12.19 -27.80 4.33
N GLU A 50 -11.77 -28.46 3.24
CA GLU A 50 -10.75 -29.50 3.24
C GLU A 50 -9.31 -28.94 3.25
N ASP A 51 -9.13 -27.63 3.03
CA ASP A 51 -7.82 -26.97 3.10
C ASP A 51 -7.46 -26.66 4.55
N ASN A 52 -7.10 -27.71 5.29
CA ASN A 52 -6.79 -27.64 6.72
C ASN A 52 -5.68 -26.61 7.04
N VAL A 53 -4.75 -26.35 6.11
CA VAL A 53 -3.67 -25.38 6.31
C VAL A 53 -4.24 -23.97 6.40
N TYR A 54 -5.03 -23.53 5.40
CA TYR A 54 -5.65 -22.21 5.44
C TYR A 54 -6.69 -22.09 6.55
N GLN A 55 -7.49 -23.13 6.78
CA GLN A 55 -8.47 -23.14 7.87
C GLN A 55 -7.80 -23.04 9.25
N GLY A 56 -6.67 -23.71 9.44
CA GLY A 56 -5.85 -23.60 10.65
C GLY A 56 -5.29 -22.20 10.84
N LYS A 57 -4.68 -21.63 9.79
CA LYS A 57 -4.12 -20.27 9.81
C LYS A 57 -5.17 -19.20 10.10
N ILE A 58 -6.38 -19.33 9.57
CA ILE A 58 -7.49 -18.40 9.86
C ILE A 58 -7.89 -18.47 11.34
N LYS A 59 -7.96 -19.67 11.92
CA LYS A 59 -8.25 -19.84 13.35
C LYS A 59 -7.17 -19.24 14.24
N ASP A 60 -5.90 -19.46 13.89
CA ASP A 60 -4.76 -18.86 14.59
C ASP A 60 -4.81 -17.32 14.48
N LEU A 61 -5.06 -16.78 13.29
CA LEU A 61 -5.20 -15.34 13.07
C LEU A 61 -6.34 -14.74 13.90
N ARG A 62 -7.50 -15.41 13.96
CA ARG A 62 -8.66 -15.00 14.77
C ARG A 62 -8.36 -14.99 16.27
N SER A 63 -7.41 -15.80 16.73
CA SER A 63 -6.98 -15.81 18.14
C SER A 63 -6.10 -14.60 18.49
N LYS A 64 -5.39 -14.04 17.50
CA LYS A 64 -4.46 -12.90 17.64
C LYS A 64 -5.10 -11.56 17.33
N TYR A 65 -6.11 -11.53 16.47
CA TYR A 65 -6.74 -10.32 15.94
C TYR A 65 -8.28 -10.40 16.07
N LYS A 66 -8.91 -9.26 16.36
CA LYS A 66 -10.36 -9.16 16.58
C LYS A 66 -11.16 -9.15 15.28
N CYS A 67 -10.68 -8.38 14.31
CA CYS A 67 -11.33 -8.17 13.01
C CYS A 67 -10.29 -7.74 11.97
N PHE A 68 -10.75 -7.60 10.73
CA PHE A 68 -9.94 -7.10 9.62
C PHE A 68 -10.77 -6.18 8.72
N ARG A 69 -10.10 -5.40 7.86
CA ARG A 69 -10.73 -4.69 6.74
C ARG A 69 -10.09 -5.13 5.45
N ARG A 70 -10.93 -5.39 4.45
CA ARG A 70 -10.47 -5.65 3.10
C ARG A 70 -9.93 -4.39 2.44
N THR A 71 -8.95 -4.53 1.57
CA THR A 71 -8.63 -3.48 0.59
C THR A 71 -8.91 -3.95 -0.83
N ARG A 72 -9.08 -3.03 -1.76
CA ARG A 72 -9.27 -3.39 -3.17
C ARG A 72 -7.99 -3.99 -3.74
N GLY A 73 -8.10 -5.12 -4.44
CA GLY A 73 -7.01 -5.74 -5.21
C GLY A 73 -6.71 -5.03 -6.53
N ASP A 74 -6.27 -3.76 -6.47
CA ASP A 74 -6.00 -2.90 -7.63
C ASP A 74 -4.49 -2.66 -7.87
N GLY A 75 -3.64 -3.48 -7.26
CA GLY A 75 -2.18 -3.29 -7.24
C GLY A 75 -1.70 -2.19 -6.28
N ASN A 76 -2.61 -1.44 -5.62
CA ASN A 76 -2.26 -0.40 -4.64
C ASN A 76 -2.58 -0.80 -3.20
N CYS A 77 -3.09 -2.01 -2.98
CA CYS A 77 -3.55 -2.53 -1.69
C CYS A 77 -2.59 -2.26 -0.53
N PHE A 78 -1.27 -2.49 -0.69
CA PHE A 78 -0.28 -2.20 0.35
C PHE A 78 -0.30 -0.72 0.78
N TYR A 79 -0.10 0.21 -0.16
CA TYR A 79 -0.06 1.65 0.13
C TYR A 79 -1.38 2.13 0.74
N ARG A 80 -2.51 1.63 0.23
CA ARG A 80 -3.83 2.01 0.71
C ARG A 80 -4.09 1.48 2.12
N ALA A 81 -3.76 0.22 2.38
CA ALA A 81 -3.87 -0.42 3.68
C ALA A 81 -2.99 0.27 4.71
N PHE A 82 -1.72 0.49 4.38
CA PHE A 82 -0.75 1.20 5.23
C PHE A 82 -1.23 2.62 5.54
N GLY A 83 -1.59 3.38 4.51
CA GLY A 83 -1.99 4.78 4.64
C GLY A 83 -3.23 4.93 5.54
N PHE A 84 -4.27 4.14 5.30
CA PHE A 84 -5.49 4.21 6.11
C PHE A 84 -5.22 3.76 7.55
N SER A 85 -4.66 2.56 7.73
CA SER A 85 -4.46 1.98 9.06
C SER A 85 -3.56 2.85 9.95
N TYR A 86 -2.53 3.46 9.37
CA TYR A 86 -1.65 4.33 10.13
C TYR A 86 -2.33 5.65 10.50
N LEU A 87 -2.99 6.33 9.56
CA LEU A 87 -3.70 7.58 9.84
C LEU A 87 -4.87 7.37 10.81
N GLU A 88 -5.58 6.24 10.74
CA GLU A 88 -6.63 5.87 11.68
C GLU A 88 -6.06 5.77 13.10
N ARG A 89 -4.90 5.11 13.27
CA ARG A 89 -4.22 5.04 14.57
C ARG A 89 -3.82 6.42 15.11
N LEU A 90 -3.39 7.32 14.24
CA LEU A 90 -2.95 8.67 14.65
C LEU A 90 -4.08 9.55 15.20
N LEU A 91 -5.35 9.19 14.99
CA LEU A 91 -6.48 9.86 15.63
C LEU A 91 -6.41 9.77 17.17
N ASP A 92 -5.85 8.67 17.69
CA ASP A 92 -5.72 8.39 19.11
C ASP A 92 -4.29 8.61 19.66
N ASP A 93 -3.27 8.79 18.81
CA ASP A 93 -1.85 8.95 19.20
C ASP A 93 -1.29 10.32 18.80
N ARG A 94 -1.60 11.34 19.62
CA ARG A 94 -1.18 12.74 19.37
C ARG A 94 0.33 12.92 19.28
N LYS A 95 1.10 12.19 20.09
CA LYS A 95 2.55 12.28 20.10
C LYS A 95 3.15 11.75 18.80
N ASP A 96 2.66 10.60 18.34
CA ASP A 96 3.11 10.04 17.07
C ASP A 96 2.64 10.87 15.87
N LEU A 97 1.46 11.51 15.97
CA LEU A 97 0.96 12.42 14.96
C LEU A 97 1.87 13.64 14.78
N GLU A 98 2.29 14.29 15.88
CA GLU A 98 3.22 15.43 15.82
C GLU A 98 4.53 15.04 15.10
N ARG A 99 5.14 13.92 15.50
CA ARG A 99 6.32 13.36 14.84
C ARG A 99 6.08 13.08 13.35
N PHE A 100 4.97 12.42 13.03
CA PHE A 100 4.65 12.05 11.66
C PHE A 100 4.42 13.28 10.77
N LYS A 101 3.72 14.30 11.28
CA LYS A 101 3.48 15.57 10.59
C LYS A 101 4.79 16.27 10.27
N GLU A 102 5.76 16.28 11.18
CA GLU A 102 7.10 16.83 10.89
C GLU A 102 7.84 16.07 9.80
N VAL A 103 7.78 14.74 9.80
CA VAL A 103 8.39 13.90 8.77
C VAL A 103 7.72 14.12 7.41
N ALA A 104 6.39 14.10 7.37
CA ALA A 104 5.60 14.31 6.15
C ALA A 104 5.76 15.72 5.57
N ALA A 105 5.90 16.75 6.41
CA ALA A 105 6.14 18.12 5.95
C ALA A 105 7.50 18.26 5.25
N LYS A 106 8.55 17.61 5.79
CA LYS A 106 9.92 17.67 5.24
C LYS A 106 10.13 16.73 4.04
N SER A 107 9.26 15.75 3.84
CA SER A 107 9.48 14.73 2.82
C SER A 107 9.34 15.27 1.39
N LYS A 108 8.60 16.37 1.17
CA LYS A 108 8.57 17.06 -0.13
C LYS A 108 9.96 17.57 -0.51
N ASP A 109 10.67 18.22 0.41
CA ASP A 109 12.02 18.75 0.15
C ASP A 109 13.00 17.62 -0.18
N MET A 110 12.86 16.47 0.48
CA MET A 110 13.64 15.27 0.17
C MET A 110 13.40 14.82 -1.28
N LEU A 111 12.14 14.70 -1.72
CA LEU A 111 11.83 14.34 -3.11
C LEU A 111 12.37 15.37 -4.11
N VAL A 112 12.18 16.67 -3.86
CA VAL A 112 12.70 17.72 -4.75
C VAL A 112 14.24 17.67 -4.83
N SER A 113 14.92 17.41 -3.72
CA SER A 113 16.38 17.28 -3.70
C SER A 113 16.91 16.09 -4.52
N LEU A 114 16.09 15.05 -4.70
CA LEU A 114 16.38 13.87 -5.52
C LEU A 114 16.03 14.09 -7.00
N GLY A 115 15.54 15.27 -7.37
CA GLY A 115 15.23 15.67 -8.74
C GLY A 115 13.82 15.33 -9.20
N PHE A 116 12.90 15.00 -8.29
CA PHE A 116 11.48 14.91 -8.63
C PHE A 116 10.95 16.31 -8.98
N PRO A 117 10.10 16.46 -10.01
CA PRO A 117 9.64 17.79 -10.41
C PRO A 117 8.76 18.40 -9.31
N ALA A 118 9.19 19.53 -8.74
CA ALA A 118 8.52 20.14 -7.59
C ALA A 118 7.02 20.38 -7.84
N PHE A 119 6.67 20.91 -9.01
CA PHE A 119 5.28 21.18 -9.37
C PHE A 119 4.40 19.92 -9.43
N THR A 120 4.96 18.75 -9.76
CA THR A 120 4.19 17.49 -9.75
C THR A 120 4.04 16.92 -8.34
N VAL A 121 5.06 17.07 -7.49
CA VAL A 121 5.03 16.52 -6.12
C VAL A 121 4.17 17.38 -5.20
N GLU A 122 4.11 18.68 -5.45
CA GLU A 122 3.39 19.66 -4.62
C GLU A 122 1.91 19.32 -4.48
N ASP A 123 1.19 19.06 -5.56
CA ASP A 123 -0.24 18.74 -5.50
C ASP A 123 -0.53 17.47 -4.66
N PHE A 124 0.30 16.43 -4.81
CA PHE A 124 0.17 15.20 -4.02
C PHE A 124 0.55 15.41 -2.56
N HIS A 125 1.59 16.21 -2.30
CA HIS A 125 2.02 16.54 -0.94
C HIS A 125 0.97 17.36 -0.21
N ASP A 126 0.43 18.39 -0.84
CA ASP A 126 -0.57 19.28 -0.25
C ASP A 126 -1.83 18.48 0.08
N THR A 127 -2.31 17.65 -0.84
CA THR A 127 -3.44 16.73 -0.60
C THR A 127 -3.15 15.77 0.58
N PHE A 128 -1.94 15.23 0.65
CA PHE A 128 -1.54 14.36 1.76
C PHE A 128 -1.55 15.10 3.10
N MET A 129 -0.98 16.31 3.15
CA MET A 129 -0.92 17.13 4.35
C MET A 129 -2.32 17.59 4.79
N GLU A 130 -3.22 17.90 3.87
CA GLU A 130 -4.62 18.21 4.19
C GLU A 130 -5.30 17.05 4.95
N VAL A 131 -5.04 15.80 4.56
CA VAL A 131 -5.58 14.62 5.27
C VAL A 131 -4.91 14.46 6.64
N VAL A 132 -3.61 14.69 6.76
CA VAL A 132 -2.91 14.71 8.07
C VAL A 132 -3.47 15.80 8.99
N GLU A 133 -3.78 16.98 8.47
CA GLU A 133 -4.41 18.07 9.22
C GLU A 133 -5.85 17.73 9.64
N LYS A 134 -6.60 16.99 8.81
CA LYS A 134 -7.91 16.47 9.24
C LYS A 134 -7.76 15.52 10.43
N VAL A 135 -6.78 14.61 10.41
CA VAL A 135 -6.47 13.72 11.55
C VAL A 135 -6.10 14.53 12.79
N GLU A 136 -5.30 15.60 12.65
CA GLU A 136 -4.96 16.52 13.74
C GLU A 136 -6.18 17.25 14.33
N ARG A 137 -7.19 17.51 13.52
CA ARG A 137 -8.48 18.05 13.98
C ARG A 137 -9.39 17.00 14.64
N GLN A 138 -8.94 15.74 14.76
CA GLN A 138 -9.70 14.63 15.33
C GLN A 138 -11.06 14.44 14.66
N ILE A 139 -11.05 14.37 13.31
CA ILE A 139 -12.23 13.94 12.58
C ILE A 139 -12.69 12.54 13.03
N PRO A 140 -13.99 12.23 12.94
CA PRO A 140 -14.46 10.85 13.08
C PRO A 140 -13.75 9.90 12.11
N VAL A 141 -13.57 8.64 12.53
CA VAL A 141 -12.96 7.59 11.69
C VAL A 141 -13.74 7.42 10.38
N GLU A 142 -15.05 7.62 10.41
CA GLU A 142 -15.94 7.54 9.26
C GLU A 142 -15.61 8.59 8.20
N ASP A 143 -15.18 9.78 8.59
CA ASP A 143 -14.77 10.85 7.67
C ASP A 143 -13.41 10.54 7.03
N LEU A 144 -12.51 9.92 7.79
CA LEU A 144 -11.22 9.44 7.27
C LEU A 144 -11.46 8.28 6.29
N LEU A 145 -12.34 7.35 6.65
CA LEU A 145 -12.74 6.23 5.81
C LEU A 145 -13.42 6.71 4.52
N ALA A 146 -14.27 7.74 4.59
CA ALA A 146 -14.86 8.38 3.42
C ALA A 146 -13.79 8.97 2.50
N THR A 147 -12.75 9.60 3.07
CA THR A 147 -11.60 10.12 2.30
C THR A 147 -10.86 9.00 1.57
N PHE A 148 -10.63 7.85 2.23
CA PHE A 148 -9.99 6.68 1.60
C PHE A 148 -10.91 5.87 0.67
N ARG A 149 -12.22 6.14 0.68
CA ARG A 149 -13.21 5.56 -0.24
C ARG A 149 -13.49 6.44 -1.45
N ASP A 150 -13.09 7.71 -1.43
CA ASP A 150 -13.07 8.55 -2.62
C ASP A 150 -11.90 8.15 -3.53
N GLN A 151 -12.20 7.80 -4.77
CA GLN A 151 -11.19 7.30 -5.72
C GLN A 151 -10.09 8.33 -5.98
N GLY A 152 -10.45 9.60 -6.20
CA GLY A 152 -9.49 10.66 -6.50
C GLY A 152 -8.56 10.93 -5.33
N LEU A 153 -9.12 11.20 -4.15
CA LEU A 153 -8.35 11.48 -2.94
C LEU A 153 -7.49 10.29 -2.54
N SER A 154 -8.05 9.08 -2.52
CA SER A 154 -7.30 7.90 -2.10
C SER A 154 -6.16 7.58 -3.06
N ASP A 155 -6.34 7.76 -4.37
CA ASP A 155 -5.27 7.57 -5.34
C ASP A 155 -4.18 8.66 -5.23
N TYR A 156 -4.54 9.91 -4.93
CA TYR A 156 -3.56 10.96 -4.63
C TYR A 156 -2.68 10.61 -3.42
N LEU A 157 -3.29 10.05 -2.36
CA LEU A 157 -2.55 9.56 -1.19
C LEU A 157 -1.61 8.40 -1.56
N VAL A 158 -2.09 7.44 -2.36
CA VAL A 158 -1.28 6.32 -2.85
C VAL A 158 -0.10 6.82 -3.69
N VAL A 159 -0.32 7.75 -4.63
CA VAL A 159 0.76 8.33 -5.45
C VAL A 159 1.82 8.95 -4.54
N TYR A 160 1.42 9.75 -3.55
CA TYR A 160 2.40 10.36 -2.65
C TYR A 160 3.21 9.30 -1.87
N LEU A 161 2.57 8.26 -1.34
CA LEU A 161 3.27 7.17 -0.66
C LEU A 161 4.22 6.39 -1.59
N ARG A 162 3.86 6.19 -2.86
CA ARG A 162 4.75 5.61 -3.89
C ARG A 162 5.97 6.49 -4.14
N LEU A 163 5.77 7.81 -4.25
CA LEU A 163 6.87 8.76 -4.42
C LEU A 163 7.82 8.75 -3.22
N LEU A 164 7.29 8.71 -1.98
CA LEU A 164 8.12 8.57 -0.77
C LEU A 164 8.95 7.28 -0.77
N THR A 165 8.33 6.18 -1.21
CA THR A 165 9.01 4.88 -1.35
C THR A 165 10.15 4.98 -2.36
N SER A 166 9.88 5.53 -3.55
CA SER A 166 10.91 5.77 -4.57
C SER A 166 12.03 6.68 -4.07
N GLY A 167 11.67 7.79 -3.41
CA GLY A 167 12.62 8.73 -2.84
C GLY A 167 13.57 8.07 -1.84
N TYR A 168 13.03 7.27 -0.92
CA TYR A 168 13.84 6.56 0.06
C TYR A 168 14.75 5.49 -0.57
N LEU A 169 14.25 4.74 -1.56
CA LEU A 169 15.05 3.77 -2.30
C LEU A 169 16.24 4.46 -3.00
N GLN A 170 15.98 5.57 -3.70
CA GLN A 170 17.01 6.33 -4.41
C GLN A 170 18.01 7.01 -3.45
N GLN A 171 17.55 7.53 -2.32
CA GLN A 171 18.43 8.12 -1.30
C GLN A 171 19.41 7.09 -0.71
N ASN A 172 18.98 5.82 -0.63
CA ASN A 172 19.75 4.72 -0.04
C ASN A 172 20.18 3.69 -1.11
N GLN A 173 20.43 4.16 -2.34
CA GLN A 173 20.65 3.30 -3.51
C GLN A 173 21.79 2.29 -3.31
N ASP A 174 22.86 2.64 -2.61
CA ASP A 174 24.03 1.78 -2.40
C ASP A 174 23.67 0.50 -1.63
N PHE A 175 22.66 0.57 -0.76
CA PHE A 175 22.12 -0.59 -0.07
C PHE A 175 21.17 -1.38 -0.98
N PHE A 176 20.19 -0.69 -1.58
CA PHE A 176 19.09 -1.34 -2.31
C PHE A 176 19.49 -1.95 -3.65
N VAL A 177 20.56 -1.46 -4.28
CA VAL A 177 21.05 -2.00 -5.56
C VAL A 177 21.38 -3.50 -5.48
N ASN A 178 21.76 -4.00 -4.30
CA ASN A 178 22.09 -5.42 -4.10
C ASN A 178 20.87 -6.35 -4.13
N PHE A 179 19.65 -5.80 -4.06
CA PHE A 179 18.38 -6.55 -4.07
C PHE A 179 17.61 -6.39 -5.38
N ILE A 180 18.18 -5.66 -6.35
CA ILE A 180 17.56 -5.35 -7.63
C ILE A 180 18.38 -6.05 -8.72
N GLU A 181 17.90 -7.19 -9.20
CA GLU A 181 18.64 -8.02 -10.17
C GLU A 181 18.29 -7.68 -11.63
N THR A 182 17.07 -7.20 -11.88
CA THR A 182 16.50 -7.09 -13.24
C THR A 182 16.62 -5.70 -13.87
N TYR A 183 17.07 -4.69 -13.13
CA TYR A 183 17.18 -3.31 -13.60
C TYR A 183 18.62 -2.81 -13.47
N ALA A 184 19.05 -1.90 -14.35
CA ALA A 184 20.42 -1.40 -14.35
C ALA A 184 20.70 -0.42 -13.20
N SER A 185 19.66 0.12 -12.55
CA SER A 185 19.79 1.00 -11.39
C SER A 185 18.55 0.99 -10.50
N VAL A 186 18.72 1.44 -9.25
CA VAL A 186 17.60 1.65 -8.31
C VAL A 186 16.58 2.65 -8.88
N LYS A 187 17.06 3.69 -9.57
CA LYS A 187 16.18 4.68 -10.21
C LYS A 187 15.33 4.06 -11.33
N GLU A 188 15.92 3.18 -12.12
CA GLU A 188 15.19 2.47 -13.17
C GLU A 188 14.15 1.51 -12.57
N PHE A 189 14.51 0.75 -11.53
CA PHE A 189 13.55 -0.07 -10.78
C PHE A 189 12.39 0.79 -10.25
N CYS A 190 12.68 1.94 -9.63
CA CYS A 190 11.65 2.83 -9.11
C CYS A 190 10.67 3.30 -10.18
N GLY A 191 11.19 3.72 -11.34
CA GLY A 191 10.36 4.19 -12.46
C GLY A 191 9.46 3.12 -13.09
N HIS A 192 9.76 1.83 -12.90
CA HIS A 192 8.99 0.73 -13.48
C HIS A 192 8.08 0.03 -12.45
N GLU A 193 8.58 -0.18 -11.22
CA GLU A 193 7.94 -1.06 -10.22
C GLU A 193 7.44 -0.33 -8.97
N VAL A 194 7.75 0.96 -8.80
CA VAL A 194 7.37 1.71 -7.58
C VAL A 194 6.46 2.88 -7.92
N GLU A 195 6.92 3.80 -8.76
CA GLU A 195 6.24 5.05 -9.10
C GLU A 195 4.92 4.83 -9.87
N PRO A 196 4.83 3.89 -10.83
CA PRO A 196 3.58 3.67 -11.54
C PRO A 196 2.48 3.11 -10.64
N MET A 197 1.26 3.61 -10.82
CA MET A 197 0.06 3.09 -10.16
C MET A 197 -0.23 1.64 -10.58
N ALA A 198 -0.94 0.92 -9.72
CA ALA A 198 -1.34 -0.48 -9.94
C ALA A 198 -0.17 -1.47 -10.10
N ARG A 199 1.05 -1.09 -9.72
CA ARG A 199 2.19 -2.01 -9.55
C ARG A 199 2.18 -2.64 -8.18
N GLU A 200 2.30 -3.97 -8.14
CA GLU A 200 2.37 -4.76 -6.91
C GLU A 200 3.50 -4.30 -5.99
N SER A 201 3.32 -4.50 -4.69
CA SER A 201 4.30 -4.15 -3.66
C SER A 201 4.79 -5.42 -2.98
N ASP A 202 6.10 -5.49 -2.80
CA ASP A 202 6.80 -6.59 -2.13
C ASP A 202 7.65 -6.03 -0.97
N HIS A 203 8.44 -6.89 -0.31
CA HIS A 203 9.26 -6.56 0.86
C HIS A 203 10.09 -5.29 0.69
N ILE A 204 10.68 -5.07 -0.49
CA ILE A 204 11.50 -3.87 -0.76
C ILE A 204 10.69 -2.58 -0.63
N HIS A 205 9.43 -2.57 -1.08
CA HIS A 205 8.53 -1.42 -0.96
C HIS A 205 8.12 -1.19 0.49
N ILE A 206 7.82 -2.27 1.22
CA ILE A 206 7.43 -2.19 2.64
C ILE A 206 8.59 -1.61 3.46
N ILE A 207 9.80 -2.16 3.31
CA ILE A 207 10.99 -1.69 4.02
C ILE A 207 11.25 -0.22 3.71
N ALA A 208 11.19 0.18 2.43
CA ALA A 208 11.47 1.55 2.04
C ALA A 208 10.45 2.54 2.60
N LEU A 209 9.14 2.27 2.48
CA LEU A 209 8.11 3.17 2.98
C LEU A 209 8.14 3.29 4.51
N THR A 210 8.23 2.16 5.20
CA THR A 210 8.23 2.09 6.67
C THR A 210 9.47 2.74 7.27
N SER A 211 10.63 2.59 6.63
CA SER A 211 11.87 3.28 7.02
C SER A 211 11.81 4.78 6.72
N CYS A 212 11.24 5.17 5.57
CA CYS A 212 11.06 6.57 5.20
C CYS A 212 10.20 7.33 6.22
N LEU A 213 9.12 6.71 6.68
CA LEU A 213 8.17 7.34 7.60
C LEU A 213 8.47 7.06 9.09
N ASN A 214 9.43 6.17 9.36
CA ASN A 214 9.75 5.66 10.69
C ASN A 214 8.50 5.11 11.41
N VAL A 215 7.83 4.16 10.75
CA VAL A 215 6.60 3.52 11.22
C VAL A 215 6.79 2.01 11.20
N GLY A 216 6.68 1.36 12.36
CA GLY A 216 6.71 -0.10 12.45
C GLY A 216 5.43 -0.73 11.91
N VAL A 217 5.57 -1.73 11.04
CA VAL A 217 4.48 -2.51 10.44
C VAL A 217 4.75 -3.98 10.70
N ARG A 218 3.74 -4.71 11.16
CA ARG A 218 3.74 -6.17 11.17
C ARG A 218 2.92 -6.69 10.01
N VAL A 219 3.48 -7.61 9.25
CA VAL A 219 2.77 -8.33 8.20
C VAL A 219 2.65 -9.79 8.59
N GLU A 220 1.41 -10.28 8.70
CA GLU A 220 1.06 -11.68 8.95
C GLU A 220 0.91 -12.40 7.60
N TYR A 221 1.69 -13.46 7.36
CA TYR A 221 1.77 -14.17 6.08
C TYR A 221 0.90 -15.42 6.10
N MET A 222 -0.24 -15.31 5.43
CA MET A 222 -1.15 -16.43 5.22
C MET A 222 -0.88 -17.05 3.84
N ASP A 223 0.19 -17.84 3.78
CA ASP A 223 0.58 -18.64 2.63
C ASP A 223 0.46 -20.15 2.92
N ARG A 224 0.89 -21.01 1.98
CA ARG A 224 0.98 -22.46 2.21
C ARG A 224 2.28 -22.90 2.87
N ALA A 225 3.19 -21.98 3.18
CA ALA A 225 4.47 -22.34 3.78
C ALA A 225 4.29 -22.63 5.28
N GLY A 226 5.03 -23.63 5.76
CA GLY A 226 5.12 -23.94 7.20
C GLY A 226 3.94 -24.73 7.76
N SER A 227 3.45 -24.30 8.93
CA SER A 227 2.46 -25.00 9.75
C SER A 227 1.07 -24.36 9.65
N GLU A 228 0.14 -24.78 10.52
CA GLU A 228 -1.18 -24.14 10.68
C GLU A 228 -1.10 -22.77 11.39
N GLU A 229 0.07 -22.35 11.86
CA GLU A 229 0.29 -21.03 12.45
C GLU A 229 0.70 -19.99 11.39
N VAL A 230 0.22 -18.76 11.56
CA VAL A 230 0.59 -17.63 10.70
C VAL A 230 1.97 -17.11 11.11
N ASN A 231 2.87 -17.03 10.13
CA ASN A 231 4.19 -16.41 10.30
C ASN A 231 4.04 -14.89 10.20
N HIS A 232 4.93 -14.14 10.85
CA HIS A 232 4.94 -12.68 10.73
C HIS A 232 6.34 -12.12 10.52
N HIS A 233 6.38 -10.95 9.88
CA HIS A 233 7.58 -10.13 9.76
C HIS A 233 7.28 -8.71 10.22
N ASP A 234 8.21 -8.14 10.97
CA ASP A 234 8.15 -6.75 11.43
C ASP A 234 9.09 -5.89 10.59
N PHE A 235 8.59 -4.75 10.11
CA PHE A 235 9.27 -3.83 9.21
C PHE A 235 9.24 -2.40 9.76
N PRO A 236 10.40 -1.73 9.91
CA PRO A 236 11.74 -2.31 9.89
C PRO A 236 11.98 -3.29 11.06
N GLU A 237 12.95 -4.19 10.93
CA GLU A 237 13.29 -5.14 11.99
C GLU A 237 13.62 -4.41 13.31
N GLY A 238 13.11 -4.95 14.43
CA GLY A 238 13.33 -4.38 15.76
C GLY A 238 12.50 -3.14 16.09
N THR A 239 11.64 -2.68 15.18
CA THR A 239 10.67 -1.61 15.48
C THR A 239 9.38 -2.18 16.08
N GLU A 240 8.76 -1.44 17.00
CA GLU A 240 7.46 -1.82 17.56
C GLU A 240 6.36 -1.61 16.51
N PRO A 241 5.60 -2.67 16.13
CA PRO A 241 4.56 -2.55 15.12
C PRO A 241 3.38 -1.69 15.59
N LYS A 242 3.03 -0.70 14.77
CA LYS A 242 1.88 0.19 14.96
C LYS A 242 0.74 -0.15 14.00
N VAL A 243 1.08 -0.67 12.84
CA VAL A 243 0.16 -1.14 11.80
C VAL A 243 0.29 -2.65 11.68
N PHE A 244 -0.83 -3.34 11.50
CA PHE A 244 -0.88 -4.79 11.32
C PHE A 244 -1.58 -5.08 9.99
N LEU A 245 -0.89 -5.77 9.10
CA LEU A 245 -1.40 -6.15 7.78
C LEU A 245 -1.45 -7.66 7.65
N LEU A 246 -2.43 -8.15 6.90
CA LEU A 246 -2.50 -9.53 6.44
C LEU A 246 -2.00 -9.59 5.01
N TYR A 247 -0.96 -10.38 4.75
CA TYR A 247 -0.55 -10.75 3.41
C TYR A 247 -1.16 -12.09 3.02
N ARG A 248 -1.86 -12.08 1.89
CA ARG A 248 -2.27 -13.27 1.12
C ARG A 248 -1.55 -13.17 -0.23
N PRO A 249 -1.23 -14.27 -0.93
CA PRO A 249 -0.44 -14.19 -2.16
C PRO A 249 -0.92 -13.10 -3.13
N GLY A 250 -0.13 -12.04 -3.29
CA GLY A 250 -0.44 -10.87 -4.14
C GLY A 250 -1.37 -9.80 -3.54
N HIS A 251 -1.73 -9.86 -2.25
CA HIS A 251 -2.74 -8.96 -1.68
C HIS A 251 -2.52 -8.63 -0.20
N TYR A 252 -2.88 -7.39 0.19
CA TYR A 252 -2.76 -6.89 1.55
C TYR A 252 -4.12 -6.43 2.10
N ASP A 253 -4.44 -6.86 3.32
CA ASP A 253 -5.60 -6.41 4.10
C ASP A 253 -5.14 -5.83 5.45
N ILE A 254 -6.01 -5.11 6.16
CA ILE A 254 -5.69 -4.50 7.45
C ILE A 254 -6.19 -5.39 8.58
N LEU A 255 -5.36 -5.62 9.61
CA LEU A 255 -5.70 -6.39 10.82
C LEU A 255 -5.84 -5.48 12.04
N TYR A 256 -6.74 -5.83 12.96
CA TYR A 256 -7.01 -5.09 14.19
C TYR A 256 -6.87 -5.98 15.42
N LYS A 257 -6.10 -5.51 16.42
CA LYS A 257 -5.89 -6.20 17.70
C LYS A 257 -7.00 -5.95 18.73
#